data_AF-A0A954E8Y5-F1
#
_entry.id   AF-A0A954E8Y5-F1
#
_cell.length_a   1.000
_cell.length_b   1.000
_cell.length_c   1.000
_cell.angle_alpha   90.00
_cell.angle_beta   90.00
_cell.angle_gamma   90.00
#
_symmetry.space_group_name_H-M   'P 1'
#
loop_
_entity.id
_entity.type
_entity.pdbx_description
1 polymer ?
#
loop_
_entity_poly.entity_id
_entity_poly.type
_entity_poly.pdbx_seq_one_letter_code
_entity_poly.pdbx_strand_id
1 'polypeptide(L)'
;MTNNAERLTLEEKLNLVKSRARIMGFRRHDLEDAVQEVMLSVLEFVYDPENSKGATETTALTTVIDRRLALLIRAKRRYAG
;
A
#
# COMPACT_ATOMS: atom_id res chain seq x y z
N MET A 1 -10.09 -20.79 -14.56
CA MET A 1 -9.27 -19.90 -15.41
C MET A 1 -9.03 -18.63 -14.61
N THR A 2 -7.86 -18.48 -14.00
CA THR A 2 -7.52 -17.24 -13.26
C THR A 2 -7.34 -16.11 -14.26
N ASN A 3 -8.27 -15.15 -14.26
CA ASN A 3 -8.17 -13.95 -15.06
C ASN A 3 -6.91 -13.19 -14.62
N ASN A 4 -5.87 -13.20 -15.46
CA ASN A 4 -4.69 -12.36 -15.27
C ASN A 4 -5.05 -10.85 -15.29
N ALA A 5 -6.27 -10.51 -15.74
CA ALA A 5 -6.81 -9.15 -15.80
C ALA A 5 -7.16 -8.53 -14.45
N GLU A 6 -7.31 -9.33 -13.38
CA GLU A 6 -7.60 -8.78 -12.03
C GLU A 6 -6.35 -8.43 -11.23
N ARG A 7 -5.16 -8.81 -11.71
CA ARG A 7 -3.91 -8.57 -10.99
C ARG A 7 -3.26 -7.27 -11.41
N LEU A 8 -3.06 -6.37 -10.46
CA LEU A 8 -2.31 -5.15 -10.64
C LEU A 8 -0.84 -5.49 -10.97
N THR A 9 -0.31 -4.82 -11.98
CA THR A 9 1.12 -4.82 -12.31
C THR A 9 1.93 -4.16 -11.19
N LEU A 10 3.25 -4.39 -11.18
CA LEU A 10 4.14 -3.73 -10.22
C LEU A 10 4.07 -2.19 -10.32
N GLU A 11 3.97 -1.66 -11.53
CA GLU A 11 3.85 -0.23 -11.77
C GLU A 11 2.54 0.35 -11.21
N GLU A 12 1.42 -0.34 -11.42
CA GLU A 12 0.13 0.07 -10.87
C GLU A 12 0.13 0.01 -9.34
N LYS A 13 0.73 -1.02 -8.75
CA LYS A 13 0.91 -1.11 -7.29
C LYS A 13 1.76 0.03 -6.76
N LEU A 14 2.87 0.34 -7.42
CA LEU A 14 3.74 1.47 -7.05
C LEU A 14 2.99 2.80 -7.14
N ASN A 15 2.19 3.00 -8.19
CA ASN A 15 1.39 4.20 -8.37
C ASN A 15 0.30 4.33 -7.30
N LEU A 16 -0.33 3.21 -6.92
CA LEU A 16 -1.29 3.16 -5.82
C LEU A 16 -0.63 3.59 -4.50
N VAL A 17 0.54 3.02 -4.15
CA VAL A 17 1.30 3.40 -2.94
C VAL A 17 1.64 4.89 -2.94
N LYS A 18 2.22 5.40 -4.04
CA LYS A 18 2.56 6.82 -4.18
C LYS A 18 1.33 7.73 -4.02
N SER A 19 0.20 7.35 -4.60
CA SER A 19 -1.05 8.08 -4.50
C SER A 19 -1.56 8.15 -3.06
N ARG A 20 -1.67 6.99 -2.38
CA ARG A 20 -2.12 6.91 -0.98
C ARG A 20 -1.17 7.65 -0.02
N ALA A 21 0.14 7.50 -0.19
CA ALA A 21 1.12 8.21 0.63
C ALA A 21 1.00 9.74 0.49
N ARG A 22 0.79 10.25 -0.73
CA ARG A 22 0.55 11.69 -0.94
C ARG A 22 -0.74 12.18 -0.31
N ILE A 23 -1.82 11.39 -0.36
CA ILE A 23 -3.11 11.69 0.29
C ILE A 23 -2.93 11.76 1.81
N MET A 24 -2.11 10.87 2.38
CA MET A 24 -1.82 10.82 3.82
C MET A 24 -0.78 11.86 4.30
N GLY A 25 -0.33 12.75 3.41
CA GLY A 25 0.50 13.90 3.76
C GLY A 25 2.00 13.66 3.69
N PHE A 26 2.47 12.51 3.18
CA PHE A 26 3.90 12.32 2.91
C PHE A 26 4.37 13.22 1.76
N ARG A 27 5.58 13.80 1.89
CA ARG A 27 6.15 14.79 0.96
C ARG A 27 7.68 14.60 0.85
N ARG A 28 8.25 14.94 -0.30
CA ARG A 28 9.71 14.94 -0.55
C ARG A 28 10.38 13.63 -0.11
N HIS A 29 11.43 13.68 0.71
CA HIS A 29 12.18 12.51 1.18
C HIS A 29 11.28 11.53 1.97
N ASP A 30 10.41 12.05 2.84
CA ASP A 30 9.46 11.21 3.60
C ASP A 30 8.56 10.38 2.68
N LEU A 31 8.26 10.88 1.48
CA LEU A 31 7.46 10.14 0.49
C LEU A 31 8.24 8.98 -0.11
N GLU A 32 9.51 9.19 -0.47
CA GLU A 32 10.34 8.13 -1.06
C GLU A 32 10.58 7.00 -0.06
N ASP A 33 10.93 7.35 1.18
CA ASP A 33 11.14 6.38 2.26
C ASP A 33 9.87 5.60 2.58
N ALA A 34 8.73 6.30 2.72
CA ALA A 34 7.46 5.65 2.99
C ALA A 34 7.01 4.75 1.82
N VAL A 35 7.23 5.16 0.57
CA VAL A 35 6.93 4.33 -0.60
C VAL A 35 7.78 3.07 -0.57
N GLN A 36 9.10 3.17 -0.36
CA GLN A 36 9.98 2.00 -0.31
C GLN A 36 9.55 1.00 0.78
N GLU A 37 9.31 1.49 2.00
CA GLU A 37 8.93 0.62 3.11
C GLU A 37 7.56 -0.06 2.86
N VAL A 38 6.57 0.69 2.40
CA VAL A 38 5.23 0.16 2.15
C VAL A 38 5.22 -0.80 0.96
N MET A 39 6.07 -0.56 -0.04
CA MET A 39 6.15 -1.41 -1.23
C MET A 39 6.59 -2.83 -0.89
N LEU A 40 7.47 -3.01 0.10
CA LEU A 40 7.83 -4.35 0.60
C LEU A 40 6.60 -5.12 1.09
N SER A 41 5.76 -4.49 1.92
CA SER A 41 4.52 -5.11 2.42
C SER A 41 3.51 -5.40 1.30
N VAL A 42 3.47 -4.57 0.25
CA VAL A 42 2.59 -4.79 -0.91
C VAL A 42 3.07 -5.96 -1.78
N LEU A 43 4.38 -6.15 -1.90
CA LEU A 43 4.97 -7.29 -2.62
C LEU A 43 4.78 -8.61 -1.87
N GLU A 44 4.81 -8.58 -0.54
CA GLU A 44 4.56 -9.74 0.32
C GLU A 44 3.07 -10.11 0.41
N PHE A 45 2.17 -9.17 0.12
CA PHE A 45 0.73 -9.41 0.19
C PHE A 45 0.24 -10.29 -0.96
N VAL A 46 -0.36 -11.43 -0.61
CA VAL A 46 -1.01 -12.33 -1.56
C VAL A 46 -2.52 -12.13 -1.49
N TYR A 47 -3.09 -11.58 -2.55
CA TYR A 47 -4.54 -11.47 -2.69
C TYR A 47 -5.17 -12.83 -2.95
N ASP A 48 -6.15 -13.19 -2.13
CA ASP A 48 -6.96 -14.40 -2.25
C ASP A 48 -8.42 -14.01 -2.55
N PRO A 49 -8.88 -14.15 -3.81
CA PRO A 49 -10.23 -13.79 -4.21
C PRO A 49 -11.31 -14.67 -3.55
N GLU A 50 -11.02 -15.92 -3.22
CA GLU A 50 -12.00 -16.84 -2.64
C GLU A 50 -12.39 -16.44 -1.21
N ASN A 51 -11.49 -15.74 -0.52
CA ASN A 51 -11.69 -15.23 0.84
C ASN A 51 -11.92 -13.70 0.89
N SER A 52 -12.04 -13.02 -0.24
CA SER A 52 -12.07 -11.55 -0.30
C SER A 52 -13.44 -10.92 0.00
N LYS A 53 -14.50 -11.72 0.14
CA LYS A 53 -15.88 -11.25 0.38
C LYS A 53 -16.34 -10.17 -0.62
N GLY A 54 -15.87 -10.27 -1.87
CA GLY A 54 -16.18 -9.32 -2.94
C GLY A 54 -15.27 -8.09 -3.01
N ALA A 55 -14.23 -8.00 -2.17
CA ALA A 55 -13.21 -6.96 -2.32
C ALA A 55 -12.27 -7.28 -3.48
N THR A 56 -11.98 -6.30 -4.33
CA THR A 56 -10.97 -6.44 -5.39
C THR A 56 -9.54 -6.41 -4.83
N GLU A 57 -8.55 -6.83 -5.62
CA GLU A 57 -7.13 -6.69 -5.23
C GLU A 57 -6.78 -5.24 -4.90
N THR A 58 -7.26 -4.28 -5.68
CA THR A 58 -7.06 -2.84 -5.43
C THR A 58 -7.58 -2.41 -4.06
N THR A 59 -8.78 -2.86 -3.67
CA THR A 59 -9.38 -2.55 -2.36
C THR A 59 -8.59 -3.20 -1.22
N ALA A 60 -8.19 -4.46 -1.40
CA ALA A 60 -7.39 -5.19 -0.43
C ALA A 60 -6.02 -4.50 -0.22
N LEU A 61 -5.32 -4.18 -1.31
CA LEU A 61 -4.05 -3.47 -1.29
C LEU A 61 -4.17 -2.07 -0.70
N THR A 62 -5.22 -1.32 -1.03
CA THR A 62 -5.46 0.01 -0.42
C THR A 62 -5.51 -0.09 1.10
N THR A 63 -6.17 -1.12 1.63
CA THR A 63 -6.24 -1.36 3.09
C THR A 63 -4.87 -1.66 3.69
N VAL A 64 -4.06 -2.51 3.04
CA VAL A 64 -2.70 -2.83 3.47
C VAL A 64 -1.81 -1.58 3.47
N ILE A 65 -1.88 -0.80 2.39
CA ILE A 65 -1.11 0.44 2.19
C ILE A 65 -1.46 1.47 3.26
N ASP A 66 -2.74 1.77 3.43
CA ASP A 66 -3.20 2.78 4.40
C ASP A 66 -2.83 2.39 5.83
N ARG A 67 -2.95 1.10 6.17
CA ARG A 67 -2.53 0.59 7.48
C ARG A 67 -1.04 0.81 7.71
N ARG A 68 -0.19 0.50 6.72
CA ARG A 68 1.27 0.63 6.86
C ARG A 68 1.70 2.11 6.94
N LEU A 69 1.13 2.96 6.09
CA LEU A 69 1.35 4.41 6.16
C LEU A 69 0.90 5.01 7.50
N ALA A 70 -0.21 4.55 8.07
CA ALA A 70 -0.66 5.00 9.38
C ALA A 70 0.30 4.59 10.50
N LEU A 71 0.90 3.39 10.41
CA LEU A 71 1.94 2.94 11.36
C LEU A 71 3.19 3.82 11.27
N LEU A 72 3.63 4.17 10.07
CA LEU A 72 4.75 5.09 9.85
C LEU A 72 4.51 6.46 10.49
N ILE A 73 3.33 7.05 10.28
CA ILE A 73 2.95 8.32 10.91
C ILE A 73 3.00 8.21 12.44
N ARG A 74 2.49 7.11 13.01
CA ARG A 74 2.50 6.87 14.46
C ARG A 74 3.93 6.70 14.99
N ALA A 75 4.79 6.00 14.27
CA ALA A 75 6.19 5.82 14.64
C ALA A 75 6.95 7.16 14.62
N LYS A 76 6.78 7.96 13.57
CA LYS A 76 7.39 9.29 13.45
C LYS A 76 6.97 10.20 14.61
N ARG A 77 5.68 10.20 14.99
CA ARG A 77 5.19 10.95 16.16
C ARG A 77 5.78 10.49 17.48
N ARG A 78 6.08 9.19 17.63
CA ARG A 78 6.65 8.63 18.86
C ARG A 78 8.11 9.03 19.07
N TYR A 79 8.91 9.02 18.01
CA TYR A 79 10.34 9.33 18.08
C TYR A 79 10.68 10.82 17.83
N ALA A 80 9.66 11.66 17.62
CA ALA A 80 9.82 13.11 17.47
C ALA A 80 9.69 13.89 18.79
N GLY A 81 9.43 13.21 19.91
CA GLY A 81 9.45 13.78 21.27
C GLY A 81 10.57 13.14 22.08
#